data_AF-A0A644YDE1-F1
#
_entry.id   AF-A0A644YDE1-F1
#
_cell.length_a   1.000
_cell.length_b   1.000
_cell.length_c   1.000
_cell.angle_alpha   90.00
_cell.angle_beta   90.00
_cell.angle_gamma   90.00
#
_symmetry.space_group_name_H-M   'P 1'
#
loop_
_entity.id
_entity.type
_entity.pdbx_description
1 polymer ?
#
loop_
_entity_poly.entity_id
_entity_poly.type
_entity_poly.pdbx_seq_one_letter_code
_entity_poly.pdbx_strand_id
1 'polypeptide(L)'
;MWKGFGYNSIIFLAAITSIDPGLYEAATMDGASWFQKVRYVTLPGIMPFILLLTILALPGILSAGFDQVYNLYSPPVYQSGDVLDTYIYRIGLLGRDYSLGTAIGLIRSIVGLVLIVVSNRIAEKKTNRVMF
;
A
#
# COMPACT_ATOMS: atom_id res chain seq x y z
N MET A 1 -8.59 7.96 1.82
CA MET A 1 -7.41 8.37 2.65
C MET A 1 -7.74 8.44 4.13
N TRP A 2 -8.70 9.27 4.57
CA TRP A 2 -9.04 9.45 5.99
C TRP A 2 -9.34 8.14 6.74
N LYS A 3 -10.17 7.25 6.15
CA LYS A 3 -10.54 5.95 6.74
C LYS A 3 -9.34 5.06 7.13
N GLY A 4 -8.29 5.02 6.30
CA GLY A 4 -7.13 4.14 6.51
C GLY A 4 -6.00 4.76 7.33
N PHE A 5 -6.03 6.08 7.54
CA PHE A 5 -4.93 6.81 8.15
C PHE A 5 -4.64 6.37 9.59
N GLY A 6 -5.68 6.20 10.41
CA GLY A 6 -5.53 5.81 11.82
C GLY A 6 -4.88 4.43 11.96
N TYR A 7 -5.37 3.44 11.20
CA TYR A 7 -4.82 2.08 11.22
C TYR A 7 -3.35 2.05 10.78
N ASN A 8 -3.03 2.71 9.66
CA ASN A 8 -1.64 2.77 9.17
C ASN A 8 -0.71 3.49 10.18
N SER A 9 -1.19 4.53 10.86
CA SER A 9 -0.41 5.25 11.87
C SER A 9 -0.03 4.37 13.06
N ILE A 10 -0.93 3.47 13.49
CA ILE A 10 -0.64 2.51 14.58
C ILE A 10 0.50 1.58 14.18
N ILE A 11 0.49 1.07 12.94
CA ILE A 11 1.56 0.18 12.45
C ILE A 11 2.91 0.92 12.41
N PHE A 12 2.93 2.15 11.90
CA PHE A 12 4.16 2.94 11.88
C PHE A 12 4.65 3.31 13.28
N LEU A 13 3.74 3.62 14.21
CA LEU A 13 4.09 3.89 15.60
C LEU A 13 4.71 2.65 16.26
N ALA A 14 4.12 1.47 16.08
CA ALA A 14 4.65 0.21 16.59
C ALA A 14 6.06 -0.08 16.06
N ALA A 15 6.29 0.16 14.76
CA ALA A 15 7.61 0.02 14.16
C ALA A 15 8.63 0.99 14.77
N ILE A 16 8.27 2.26 14.99
CA ILE A 16 9.18 3.25 15.61
C ILE A 16 9.51 2.86 17.05
N THR A 17 8.53 2.38 17.82
CA THR A 17 8.75 1.94 19.21
C THR A 17 9.63 0.68 19.33
N SER A 18 9.84 -0.05 18.23
CA SER A 18 10.73 -1.21 18.20
C SER A 18 12.22 -0.83 18.06
N ILE A 19 12.53 0.43 17.76
CA ILE A 19 13.91 0.91 17.64
C ILE A 19 14.53 1.01 19.04
N ASP A 20 15.76 0.51 19.17
CA ASP A 20 16.55 0.63 20.40
C ASP A 20 16.71 2.10 20.84
N PRO A 21 16.25 2.48 22.05
CA PRO A 21 16.44 3.82 22.61
C PRO A 21 17.91 4.27 22.63
N GLY A 22 18.86 3.34 22.77
CA GLY A 22 20.29 3.65 22.80
C GLY A 22 20.79 4.36 21.53
N LEU A 23 20.18 4.10 20.37
CA LEU A 23 20.51 4.79 19.12
C LEU A 23 20.10 6.28 19.16
N TYR A 24 19.00 6.60 19.83
CA TYR A 24 18.56 7.99 20.00
C TYR A 24 19.41 8.72 21.03
N GLU A 25 19.79 8.05 22.11
CA GLU A 25 20.66 8.60 23.14
C GLU A 25 22.05 8.92 22.57
N ALA A 26 22.67 7.96 21.87
CA ALA A 26 23.96 8.16 21.20
C ALA A 26 23.92 9.33 20.21
N ALA A 27 22.89 9.40 19.36
CA ALA A 27 22.72 10.53 18.44
C ALA A 27 22.54 11.86 19.17
N THR A 28 21.93 11.86 20.37
CA THR A 28 21.79 13.07 21.19
C THR A 28 23.13 13.51 21.77
N MET A 29 23.96 12.56 22.22
CA MET A 29 25.31 12.82 22.72
C MET A 29 26.22 13.42 21.63
N ASP A 30 26.04 12.98 20.38
CA ASP A 30 26.73 13.52 19.20
C ASP A 30 26.17 14.88 18.72
N GLY A 31 25.18 15.44 19.42
CA GLY A 31 24.58 16.74 19.09
C GLY A 31 23.59 16.73 17.93
N ALA A 32 23.03 15.57 17.56
CA ALA A 32 22.06 15.48 16.48
C ALA A 32 20.75 16.21 16.82
N SER A 33 20.31 17.07 15.91
CA SER A 33 18.98 17.71 15.91
C SER A 33 17.85 16.70 15.67
N TRP A 34 16.61 17.09 15.99
CA TRP A 34 15.44 16.22 15.80
C TRP A 34 15.29 15.68 14.37
N PHE A 35 15.45 16.54 13.36
CA PHE A 35 15.38 16.12 11.95
C PHE A 35 16.49 15.14 11.57
N GLN A 36 17.68 15.29 12.15
CA GLN A 36 18.78 14.34 11.93
C GLN A 36 18.46 12.98 12.56
N LYS A 37 17.90 12.94 13.78
CA LYS A 37 17.45 11.67 14.39
C LYS A 37 16.38 10.99 13.55
N VAL A 38 15.40 11.74 13.02
CA VAL A 38 14.39 11.17 12.12
C VAL A 38 15.03 10.60 10.85
N ARG A 39 15.95 11.32 10.23
CA ARG A 39 16.56 10.92 8.95
C ARG A 39 17.57 9.78 9.07
N TYR A 40 18.36 9.76 10.13
CA TYR A 40 19.50 8.85 10.26
C TYR A 40 19.28 7.72 11.27
N VAL A 41 18.31 7.84 12.18
CA VAL A 41 17.96 6.79 13.14
C VAL A 41 16.59 6.19 12.80
N THR A 42 15.54 7.02 12.83
CA THR A 42 14.16 6.52 12.66
C THR A 42 13.94 5.91 11.28
N LEU A 43 14.18 6.65 10.20
CA LEU A 43 13.88 6.23 8.83
C LEU A 43 14.64 4.95 8.44
N PRO A 44 15.97 4.81 8.69
CA PRO A 44 16.67 3.56 8.45
C PRO A 44 16.18 2.43 9.35
N GLY A 45 15.86 2.72 10.62
CA GLY A 45 15.38 1.73 11.60
C GLY A 45 14.05 1.08 11.21
N ILE A 46 13.10 1.86 10.67
CA ILE A 46 11.80 1.33 10.22
C ILE A 46 11.73 1.00 8.72
N MET A 47 12.82 1.15 7.97
CA MET A 47 12.85 0.92 6.52
C MET A 47 12.29 -0.46 6.10
N PRO A 48 12.59 -1.58 6.80
CA PRO A 48 12.02 -2.87 6.45
C PRO A 48 10.48 -2.89 6.52
N PHE A 49 9.91 -2.24 7.55
CA PHE A 49 8.47 -2.12 7.72
C PHE A 49 7.84 -1.25 6.62
N ILE A 50 8.45 -0.11 6.27
CA ILE A 50 7.98 0.75 5.18
C ILE A 50 7.93 -0.04 3.87
N LEU A 51 9.00 -0.76 3.55
CA LEU A 51 9.09 -1.54 2.31
C LEU A 51 8.04 -2.64 2.26
N LEU A 52 7.89 -3.40 3.34
CA LEU A 52 6.89 -4.46 3.44
C LEU A 52 5.47 -3.93 3.22
N LEU A 53 5.08 -2.88 3.95
CA LEU A 53 3.75 -2.28 3.82
C LEU A 53 3.52 -1.70 2.43
N THR A 54 4.57 -1.12 1.81
CA THR A 54 4.48 -0.60 0.45
C THR A 54 4.22 -1.73 -0.54
N ILE A 55 4.97 -2.84 -0.47
CA ILE A 55 4.79 -4.00 -1.35
C ILE A 55 3.37 -4.56 -1.23
N LEU A 56 2.87 -4.68 0.00
CA LEU A 56 1.51 -5.18 0.26
C LEU A 56 0.41 -4.23 -0.22
N ALA A 57 0.66 -2.91 -0.21
CA ALA A 57 -0.30 -1.91 -0.64
C ALA A 57 -0.37 -1.74 -2.17
N LEU A 58 0.69 -2.09 -2.92
CA LEU A 58 0.78 -1.86 -4.37
C LEU A 58 -0.34 -2.51 -5.20
N PRO A 59 -0.75 -3.77 -4.98
CA PRO A 59 -1.89 -4.35 -5.70
C PRO A 59 -3.18 -3.55 -5.52
N GLY A 60 -3.35 -2.94 -4.35
CA GLY A 60 -4.49 -2.10 -4.03
C GLY A 60 -4.60 -0.83 -4.88
N ILE A 61 -3.54 -0.40 -5.57
CA ILE A 61 -3.60 0.72 -6.53
C ILE A 61 -4.49 0.36 -7.74
N LEU A 62 -4.54 -0.93 -8.08
CA LEU A 62 -5.46 -1.43 -9.10
C LEU A 62 -6.92 -1.40 -8.61
N SER A 63 -7.15 -1.11 -7.33
CA SER A 63 -8.46 -1.00 -6.67
C SER A 63 -8.73 0.45 -6.29
N ALA A 64 -9.48 1.16 -7.14
CA ALA A 64 -9.82 2.56 -6.90
C ALA A 64 -10.94 2.75 -5.84
N GLY A 65 -11.02 1.88 -4.84
CA GLY A 65 -11.99 1.96 -3.76
C GLY A 65 -13.40 1.57 -4.17
N PHE A 66 -13.56 0.37 -4.75
CA PHE A 66 -14.84 -0.19 -5.20
C PHE A 66 -16.00 0.12 -4.25
N ASP A 67 -15.86 -0.19 -2.96
CA ASP A 67 -16.93 0.03 -1.98
C ASP A 67 -17.36 1.51 -1.90
N GLN A 68 -16.39 2.42 -1.90
CA GLN A 68 -16.69 3.86 -1.82
C GLN A 68 -17.33 4.36 -3.12
N VAL A 69 -16.77 3.97 -4.26
CA VAL A 69 -17.26 4.38 -5.57
C VAL A 69 -18.65 3.84 -5.82
N TYR A 70 -18.86 2.54 -5.58
CA TYR A 70 -20.13 1.85 -5.78
C TYR A 70 -21.25 2.43 -4.90
N ASN A 71 -20.98 2.70 -3.62
CA ASN A 71 -21.98 3.28 -2.72
C ASN A 71 -22.34 4.74 -3.06
N LEU A 72 -21.41 5.49 -3.66
CA LEU A 72 -21.64 6.87 -4.10
C LEU A 72 -22.05 6.97 -5.58
N TYR A 73 -22.22 5.83 -6.25
CA TYR A 73 -22.47 5.76 -7.68
C TYR A 73 -23.90 6.22 -7.99
N SER A 74 -24.04 7.33 -8.71
CA SER A 74 -25.34 7.89 -9.12
C SER A 74 -25.29 8.41 -10.56
N PRO A 75 -26.43 8.47 -11.29
CA PRO A 75 -26.44 8.85 -12.71
C PRO A 75 -25.66 10.11 -13.07
N PRO A 76 -25.68 11.20 -12.26
CA PRO A 76 -24.88 12.40 -12.55
C PRO A 76 -23.36 12.21 -12.49
N VAL A 77 -22.86 11.20 -11.78
CA VAL A 77 -21.42 10.96 -11.58
C VAL A 77 -20.89 9.75 -12.35
N TYR A 78 -21.72 9.12 -13.21
CA TYR A 78 -21.32 7.91 -13.93
C TYR A 78 -20.11 8.10 -14.83
N GLN A 79 -20.03 9.22 -15.54
CA GLN A 79 -18.94 9.47 -16.51
C GLN A 79 -17.58 9.71 -15.82
N SER A 80 -17.59 10.32 -14.63
CA SER A 80 -16.37 10.69 -13.91
C SER A 80 -16.00 9.74 -12.78
N GLY A 81 -16.97 8.97 -12.28
CA GLY A 81 -16.81 8.10 -11.12
C GLY A 81 -16.71 6.61 -11.45
N ASP A 82 -16.84 6.19 -12.71
CA ASP A 82 -16.69 4.77 -13.05
C ASP A 82 -15.21 4.36 -12.99
N VAL A 83 -14.95 3.25 -12.30
CA VAL A 83 -13.62 2.66 -12.16
C VAL A 83 -13.63 1.24 -12.69
N LEU A 84 -12.45 0.69 -12.96
CA LEU A 84 -12.32 -0.66 -13.53
C LEU A 84 -13.14 -1.70 -12.73
N ASP A 85 -13.16 -1.60 -11.41
CA ASP A 85 -13.90 -2.52 -10.53
C ASP A 85 -15.42 -2.42 -10.67
N THR A 86 -15.97 -1.21 -10.75
CA THR A 86 -17.41 -1.01 -10.92
C THR A 86 -17.87 -1.39 -12.32
N TYR A 87 -17.00 -1.22 -13.32
CA TYR A 87 -17.23 -1.70 -14.68
C TYR A 87 -17.28 -3.23 -14.74
N ILE A 88 -16.29 -3.93 -14.17
CA ILE A 88 -16.26 -5.40 -14.10
C ILE A 88 -17.48 -5.94 -13.35
N TYR A 89 -17.84 -5.33 -12.22
CA TYR A 89 -19.03 -5.70 -11.45
C TYR A 89 -20.31 -5.56 -12.29
N ARG A 90 -20.45 -4.46 -13.03
CA ARG A 90 -21.64 -4.21 -13.85
C ARG A 90 -21.79 -5.19 -15.00
N ILE A 91 -20.72 -5.47 -15.74
CA ILE A 91 -20.81 -6.38 -16.89
C ILE A 91 -20.90 -7.84 -16.42
N GLY A 92 -20.10 -8.20 -15.43
CA GLY A 92 -20.02 -9.56 -14.92
C GLY A 92 -21.24 -9.99 -14.12
N LEU A 93 -21.59 -9.24 -13.08
CA LEU A 93 -22.66 -9.64 -12.15
C LEU A 93 -24.03 -9.10 -12.55
N LEU A 94 -24.14 -7.80 -12.90
CA LEU A 94 -25.43 -7.22 -13.29
C LEU A 94 -25.84 -7.61 -14.72
N GLY A 95 -24.88 -7.59 -15.65
CA GLY A 95 -25.06 -7.99 -17.05
C GLY A 95 -25.08 -9.50 -17.29
N ARG A 96 -24.76 -10.30 -16.25
CA ARG A 96 -24.65 -11.77 -16.28
C ARG A 96 -23.58 -12.33 -17.23
N ASP A 97 -22.63 -11.51 -17.68
CA ASP A 97 -21.49 -11.98 -18.46
C ASP A 97 -20.32 -12.38 -17.54
N TYR A 98 -20.53 -13.48 -16.81
CA TYR A 98 -19.54 -13.98 -15.85
C TYR A 98 -18.20 -14.31 -16.52
N SER A 99 -18.21 -14.75 -17.79
CA SER A 99 -17.01 -15.03 -18.56
C SER A 99 -16.09 -13.82 -18.68
N LEU A 100 -16.61 -12.69 -19.16
CA LEU A 100 -15.82 -11.46 -19.28
C LEU A 100 -15.41 -10.91 -17.92
N GLY A 101 -16.32 -10.93 -16.94
CA GLY A 101 -16.02 -10.47 -15.58
C GLY A 101 -14.86 -11.22 -14.94
N THR A 102 -14.86 -12.56 -15.03
CA THR A 102 -13.77 -13.41 -14.51
C THR A 102 -12.47 -13.22 -15.29
N ALA A 103 -12.51 -13.10 -16.61
CA ALA A 103 -11.32 -12.90 -17.43
C ALA A 103 -10.58 -11.59 -17.07
N ILE A 104 -11.30 -10.48 -16.92
CA ILE A 104 -10.71 -9.19 -16.54
C ILE A 104 -10.20 -9.25 -15.10
N GLY A 105 -10.94 -9.89 -14.19
CA GLY A 105 -10.49 -10.14 -12.82
C GLY A 105 -9.17 -10.92 -12.75
N LEU A 106 -9.02 -11.98 -13.57
CA LEU A 106 -7.78 -12.75 -13.66
C LEU A 106 -6.61 -11.91 -14.18
N ILE A 107 -6.81 -11.14 -15.24
CA ILE A 107 -5.77 -10.23 -15.77
C ILE A 107 -5.31 -9.27 -14.68
N ARG A 108 -6.24 -8.69 -13.93
CA ARG A 108 -5.92 -7.81 -12.81
C ARG A 108 -5.10 -8.52 -11.74
N SER A 109 -5.46 -9.75 -11.35
CA SER A 109 -4.70 -10.53 -10.38
C SER A 109 -3.27 -10.82 -10.87
N ILE A 110 -3.10 -11.11 -12.17
CA ILE A 110 -1.78 -11.29 -12.78
C ILE A 110 -0.95 -10.00 -12.69
N VAL A 111 -1.53 -8.85 -13.04
CA VAL A 111 -0.84 -7.55 -12.92
C VAL A 111 -0.46 -7.26 -11.47
N GLY A 112 -1.36 -7.52 -10.52
CA GLY A 112 -1.08 -7.39 -9.09
C GLY A 112 0.06 -8.28 -8.61
N LEU A 113 0.10 -9.54 -9.07
CA LEU A 113 1.17 -10.48 -8.78
C LEU A 113 2.52 -9.99 -9.35
N VAL A 114 2.53 -9.53 -10.60
CA VAL A 114 3.74 -8.97 -11.23
C VAL A 114 4.25 -7.77 -10.43
N LEU A 115 3.36 -6.87 -9.99
CA LEU A 115 3.73 -5.74 -9.13
C LEU A 115 4.39 -6.20 -7.83
N ILE A 116 3.79 -7.17 -7.12
CA ILE A 116 4.37 -7.71 -5.88
C ILE A 116 5.76 -8.31 -6.14
N VAL A 117 5.89 -9.17 -7.14
CA VAL A 117 7.15 -9.88 -7.43
C VAL A 117 8.26 -8.90 -7.81
N VAL A 118 7.96 -7.92 -8.66
CA VAL A 118 8.92 -6.90 -9.08
C VAL A 118 9.33 -6.04 -7.88
N SER A 119 8.37 -5.59 -7.07
CA SER A 119 8.67 -4.76 -5.90
C SER A 119 9.43 -5.53 -4.82
N ASN A 120 9.14 -6.81 -4.59
CA ASN A 120 9.91 -7.67 -3.69
C ASN A 120 11.37 -7.80 -4.16
N ARG A 121 11.59 -8.07 -5.45
CA ARG A 121 12.94 -8.16 -6.03
C ARG A 121 13.73 -6.84 -5.90
N ILE A 122 13.06 -5.70 -6.11
CA ILE A 122 13.69 -4.38 -5.95
C ILE A 122 14.06 -4.13 -4.48
N ALA A 123 13.17 -4.46 -3.54
CA ALA A 123 13.42 -4.31 -2.11
C ALA A 123 14.57 -5.21 -1.65
N GLU A 124 14.59 -6.47 -2.08
CA GLU A 124 15.66 -7.42 -1.78
C GLU A 124 17.03 -6.88 -2.22
N LYS A 125 17.12 -6.35 -3.45
CA LYS A 125 18.36 -5.77 -3.98
C LYS A 125 18.85 -4.55 -3.18
N LYS A 126 17.94 -3.76 -2.61
CA LYS A 126 18.29 -2.56 -1.84
C LYS A 126 18.56 -2.83 -0.36
N THR A 127 17.96 -3.87 0.21
CA THR A 127 18.03 -4.15 1.64
C THR A 127 18.82 -5.42 1.96
N ASN A 128 19.30 -6.16 0.94
CA ASN A 128 19.97 -7.47 1.07
C ASN A 128 19.18 -8.46 1.94
N ARG A 129 17.84 -8.33 1.94
CA ARG A 129 16.92 -9.13 2.75
C ARG A 129 15.69 -9.46 1.95
N VAL A 130 15.34 -10.74 1.94
CA VAL A 130 14.09 -11.23 1.37
C VAL A 130 12.94 -10.82 2.31
N MET A 131 11.95 -10.11 1.77
CA MET A 131 10.77 -9.68 2.54
C MET A 131 9.65 -10.73 2.52
N PHE A 132 9.64 -11.58 1.48
CA PHE A 132 8.74 -12.72 1.26
C PHE A 132 9.50 -13.92 0.76
#